data_AF-A0A7X9BW20-F1
#
_entry.id   AF-A0A7X9BW20-F1
#
_cell.length_a   1.000
_cell.length_b   1.000
_cell.length_c   1.000
_cell.angle_alpha   90.00
_cell.angle_beta   90.00
_cell.angle_gamma   90.00
#
_symmetry.space_group_name_H-M   'P 1'
#
loop_
_entity.id
_entity.type
_entity.pdbx_description
1 polymer ?
#
loop_
_entity_poly.entity_id
_entity_poly.type
_entity_poly.pdbx_seq_one_letter_code
_entity_poly.pdbx_strand_id
1 'polypeptide(L)'
;MLNRFIRELRIEFYWLKKDFIRRFQLDTPIGLIGVIALLSGLGLFILISQGVAKIFRAAIPWVNGSAIGSIYWTSILFAIKVSFMFLLFSASILILLWLKTRSRR
;
A
#
# COMPACT_ATOMS: atom_id res chain seq x y z
N MET A 1 -14.30 29.07 -23.63
CA MET A 1 -14.42 27.60 -23.80
C MET A 1 -13.83 26.85 -22.61
N LEU A 2 -12.62 27.19 -22.15
CA LEU A 2 -11.96 26.55 -21.00
C LEU A 2 -12.82 26.47 -19.72
N ASN A 3 -13.47 27.58 -19.33
CA ASN A 3 -14.32 27.60 -18.13
C ASN A 3 -15.56 26.68 -18.23
N ARG A 4 -16.05 26.42 -19.45
CA ARG A 4 -17.18 25.49 -19.67
C ARG A 4 -16.71 24.05 -19.49
N PHE A 5 -15.54 23.72 -20.07
CA PHE A 5 -14.90 22.42 -19.96
C PHE A 5 -14.50 22.08 -18.52
N ILE A 6 -13.93 23.02 -17.78
CA ILE A 6 -13.59 22.84 -16.35
C ILE A 6 -14.86 22.60 -15.52
N ARG A 7 -15.97 23.28 -15.84
CA ARG A 7 -17.23 23.09 -15.14
C ARG A 7 -17.83 21.70 -15.41
N GLU A 8 -17.81 21.26 -16.66
CA GLU A 8 -18.27 19.92 -17.05
C GLU A 8 -17.42 18.81 -16.41
N LEU A 9 -16.09 18.92 -16.49
CA LEU A 9 -15.17 18.01 -15.80
C LEU A 9 -15.41 17.97 -14.29
N ARG A 10 -15.71 19.10 -13.66
CA ARG A 10 -15.99 19.15 -12.21
C ARG A 10 -17.29 18.42 -11.85
N ILE A 11 -18.32 18.54 -12.69
CA ILE A 11 -19.60 17.83 -12.51
C ILE A 11 -19.38 16.33 -12.69
N GLU A 12 -18.67 15.94 -13.75
CA GLU A 12 -18.37 14.54 -14.05
C GLU A 12 -17.50 13.90 -12.96
N PHE A 13 -16.49 14.63 -12.47
CA PHE A 13 -15.68 14.21 -11.32
C PHE A 13 -16.50 14.05 -10.04
N TYR A 14 -17.49 14.93 -9.81
CA TYR A 14 -18.38 14.81 -8.65
C TYR A 14 -19.22 13.52 -8.72
N TRP A 15 -19.79 13.20 -9.88
CA TRP A 15 -20.55 11.97 -10.09
C TRP A 15 -19.66 10.73 -9.98
N LEU A 16 -18.48 10.75 -10.62
CA LEU A 16 -17.48 9.69 -10.49
C LEU A 16 -17.11 9.44 -9.04
N LYS A 17 -16.80 10.49 -8.27
CA LYS A 17 -16.48 10.37 -6.85
C LYS A 17 -17.64 9.73 -6.08
N LYS A 18 -18.87 10.20 -6.30
CA LYS A 18 -20.08 9.70 -5.61
C LYS A 18 -20.33 8.22 -5.92
N ASP A 19 -20.19 7.83 -7.18
CA ASP A 19 -20.34 6.43 -7.61
C ASP A 19 -19.23 5.55 -7.05
N PHE A 20 -18.00 6.06 -7.00
CA PHE A 20 -16.87 5.33 -6.41
C PHE A 20 -17.07 5.11 -4.91
N ILE A 21 -17.49 6.14 -4.17
CA ILE A 21 -17.81 6.05 -2.74
C ILE A 21 -18.90 5.00 -2.49
N ARG A 22 -19.98 5.00 -3.29
CA ARG A 22 -21.06 4.03 -3.16
C ARG A 22 -20.62 2.60 -3.49
N ARG A 23 -19.90 2.39 -4.60
CA ARG A 23 -19.45 1.05 -5.02
C ARG A 23 -18.47 0.43 -4.05
N PHE A 24 -17.52 1.22 -3.55
CA PHE A 24 -16.50 0.77 -2.60
C PHE A 24 -16.92 0.92 -1.14
N GLN A 25 -18.14 1.43 -0.89
CA GLN A 25 -18.68 1.69 0.44
C GLN A 25 -17.68 2.46 1.32
N LEU A 26 -17.01 3.48 0.76
CA LEU A 26 -15.95 4.22 1.45
C LEU A 26 -16.44 4.97 2.70
N ASP A 27 -17.76 5.17 2.81
CA ASP A 27 -18.43 5.72 3.98
C ASP A 27 -18.58 4.70 5.13
N THR A 28 -18.27 3.42 4.88
CA THR A 28 -18.35 2.33 5.86
C THR A 28 -16.97 1.93 6.36
N PRO A 29 -16.86 1.40 7.59
CA PRO A 29 -15.59 0.90 8.11
C PRO A 29 -15.02 -0.25 7.25
N ILE A 30 -15.88 -1.01 6.54
CA ILE A 30 -15.44 -2.07 5.61
C ILE A 30 -14.70 -1.48 4.41
N GLY A 31 -15.27 -0.45 3.77
CA GLY A 31 -14.64 0.22 2.63
C GLY A 31 -13.32 0.88 3.01
N LEU A 32 -13.28 1.58 4.15
CA LEU A 32 -12.07 2.22 4.66
C LEU A 32 -10.94 1.20 4.90
N ILE A 33 -11.24 0.10 5.60
CA ILE A 33 -10.25 -0.94 5.91
C ILE A 33 -9.82 -1.67 4.64
N GLY A 34 -10.72 -1.84 3.66
CA GLY A 34 -10.37 -2.36 2.33
C GLY A 34 -9.34 -1.50 1.60
N VAL A 35 -9.48 -0.17 1.65
CA VAL A 35 -8.48 0.75 1.08
C VAL A 35 -7.16 0.65 1.83
N ILE A 36 -7.18 0.58 3.17
CA ILE A 36 -5.97 0.43 3.99
C ILE A 36 -5.26 -0.90 3.65
N ALA A 37 -6.00 -1.99 3.46
CA ALA A 37 -5.45 -3.28 3.06
C ALA A 37 -4.80 -3.22 1.66
N LEU A 38 -5.44 -2.55 0.70
CA LEU A 38 -4.87 -2.36 -0.63
C LEU A 38 -3.58 -1.52 -0.59
N LEU A 39 -3.60 -0.39 0.11
CA LEU A 39 -2.44 0.49 0.21
C LEU A 39 -1.26 -0.18 0.93
N SER A 40 -1.53 -0.90 2.02
CA SER A 40 -0.50 -1.65 2.73
C SER A 40 0.05 -2.82 1.91
N GLY A 41 -0.79 -3.52 1.13
CA GLY A 41 -0.36 -4.54 0.19
C GLY A 41 0.54 -3.99 -0.93
N LEU A 42 0.20 -2.84 -1.49
CA LEU A 42 1.07 -2.13 -2.46
C LEU A 42 2.39 -1.69 -1.82
N GLY A 43 2.34 -1.17 -0.58
CA GLY A 43 3.53 -0.82 0.18
C GLY A 43 4.46 -2.02 0.40
N LEU A 44 3.90 -3.18 0.76
CA LEU A 44 4.64 -4.42 0.88
C LEU A 44 5.29 -4.84 -0.44
N PHE A 45 4.54 -4.79 -1.54
CA PHE A 45 5.06 -5.14 -2.85
C PHE A 45 6.27 -4.28 -3.24
N ILE A 46 6.19 -2.96 -3.01
CA ILE A 46 7.30 -2.04 -3.25
C ILE A 46 8.50 -2.38 -2.38
N LEU A 47 8.30 -2.63 -1.08
CA LEU A 47 9.38 -2.98 -0.18
C LEU A 47 10.06 -4.29 -0.61
N ILE A 48 9.29 -5.35 -0.87
CA ILE A 48 9.82 -6.63 -1.33
C ILE A 48 10.62 -6.44 -2.63
N SER A 49 10.11 -5.68 -3.59
CA SER A 49 10.80 -5.37 -4.84
C SER A 49 12.13 -4.65 -4.61
N GLN A 50 12.20 -3.72 -3.66
CA GLN A 50 13.45 -3.06 -3.27
C GLN A 50 14.44 -4.04 -2.63
N GLY A 51 13.95 -4.94 -1.77
CA GLY A 51 14.77 -5.99 -1.16
C GLY A 51 15.39 -6.91 -2.21
N VAL A 52 14.58 -7.38 -3.16
CA VAL A 52 15.01 -8.21 -4.29
C VAL A 52 16.06 -7.48 -5.13
N ALA A 53 15.80 -6.23 -5.52
CA ALA A 53 16.76 -5.43 -6.30
C ALA A 53 18.12 -5.26 -5.56
N LYS A 54 18.09 -5.12 -4.23
CA LYS A 54 19.30 -5.02 -3.41
C LYS A 54 20.09 -6.34 -3.40
N ILE A 55 19.42 -7.48 -3.30
CA ILE A 55 20.04 -8.81 -3.37
C ILE A 55 20.72 -9.00 -4.74
N PHE A 56 20.02 -8.67 -5.83
CA PHE A 56 20.59 -8.74 -7.18
C PHE A 56 21.82 -7.86 -7.35
N ARG A 57 21.81 -6.63 -6.83
CA ARG A 57 22.98 -5.74 -6.86
C ARG A 57 24.14 -6.26 -6.02
N ALA A 58 23.86 -6.88 -4.86
CA ALA A 58 24.88 -7.45 -3.98
C ALA A 58 25.52 -8.74 -4.54
N ALA A 59 24.80 -9.48 -5.40
CA ALA A 59 25.32 -10.63 -6.12
C ALA A 59 26.31 -10.28 -7.25
N ILE A 60 26.38 -9.00 -7.66
CA ILE A 60 27.40 -8.52 -8.59
C ILE A 60 28.70 -8.34 -7.80
N PRO A 61 29.80 -9.05 -8.15
CA PRO A 61 30.96 -9.19 -7.29
C PRO A 61 31.78 -7.89 -7.27
N TRP A 62 31.51 -7.03 -6.29
CA TRP A 62 32.37 -5.89 -5.96
C TRP A 62 32.19 -5.48 -4.50
N VAL A 63 32.68 -6.31 -3.56
CA VAL A 63 32.55 -6.00 -2.13
C VAL A 63 33.86 -5.43 -1.59
N ASN A 64 33.89 -4.10 -1.44
CA ASN A 64 34.88 -3.41 -0.61
C ASN A 64 34.53 -3.65 0.88
N GLY A 65 35.50 -4.09 1.68
CA GLY A 65 35.29 -4.52 3.08
C GLY A 65 34.70 -3.46 4.03
N SER A 66 34.75 -2.16 3.68
CA SER A 66 34.09 -1.09 4.46
C SER A 66 32.56 -1.07 4.32
N ALA A 67 32.00 -1.78 3.34
CA ALA A 67 30.56 -1.81 3.08
C ALA A 67 29.78 -2.74 4.04
N ILE A 68 30.45 -3.61 4.79
CA ILE A 68 29.78 -4.64 5.61
C ILE A 68 28.91 -4.01 6.70
N GLY A 69 29.43 -2.99 7.40
CA GLY A 69 28.69 -2.29 8.45
C GLY A 69 27.46 -1.53 7.92
N SER A 70 27.57 -0.88 6.76
CA SER A 70 26.44 -0.16 6.16
C SER A 70 25.38 -1.13 5.60
N ILE A 71 25.82 -2.25 5.02
CA ILE A 71 24.93 -3.32 4.56
C ILE A 71 24.14 -3.93 5.73
N TYR A 72 24.78 -4.13 6.88
CA TYR A 72 24.13 -4.65 8.08
C TYR A 72 22.98 -3.74 8.57
N TRP A 73 23.28 -2.47 8.85
CA TRP A 73 22.27 -1.50 9.32
C TRP A 73 21.14 -1.27 8.32
N THR A 74 21.46 -1.19 7.03
CA THR A 74 20.44 -1.04 5.98
C THR A 74 19.54 -2.26 5.86
N SER A 75 20.03 -3.46 6.19
CA SER A 75 19.24 -4.70 6.14
C SER A 75 18.32 -4.82 7.35
N ILE A 76 18.77 -4.43 8.55
CA ILE A 76 17.92 -4.35 9.75
C ILE A 76 16.78 -3.35 9.54
N LEU A 77 17.09 -2.12 9.09
CA LEU A 77 16.06 -1.11 8.85
C LEU A 77 15.05 -1.55 7.79
N PHE A 78 15.52 -2.25 6.75
CA PHE A 78 14.64 -2.81 5.74
C PHE A 78 13.73 -3.89 6.33
N ALA A 79 14.27 -4.81 7.12
CA ALA A 79 13.49 -5.85 7.79
C ALA A 79 12.42 -5.26 8.71
N ILE A 80 12.75 -4.23 9.50
CA ILE A 80 11.78 -3.52 10.35
C ILE A 80 10.64 -2.92 9.52
N LYS A 81 10.96 -2.25 8.40
CA LYS A 81 9.95 -1.65 7.50
C LYS A 81 9.02 -2.71 6.91
N VAL A 82 9.57 -3.81 6.43
CA VAL A 82 8.80 -4.92 5.84
C VAL A 82 7.90 -5.56 6.90
N SER A 83 8.44 -5.88 8.08
CA SER A 83 7.68 -6.48 9.18
C SER A 83 6.54 -5.58 9.66
N PHE A 84 6.77 -4.28 9.79
CA PHE A 84 5.73 -3.33 10.16
C PHE A 84 4.62 -3.24 9.11
N MET A 85 4.97 -3.12 7.83
CA MET A 85 3.99 -3.11 6.73
C MET A 85 3.22 -4.43 6.65
N PHE A 86 3.88 -5.56 6.96
CA PHE A 86 3.26 -6.87 6.95
C PHE A 86 2.25 -7.04 8.07
N LEU A 87 2.56 -6.54 9.27
CA LEU A 87 1.61 -6.50 10.39
C LEU A 87 0.40 -5.63 10.06
N LEU A 88 0.61 -4.45 9.49
CA LEU A 88 -0.47 -3.54 9.11
C LEU A 88 -1.40 -4.18 8.07
N PHE A 89 -0.81 -4.81 7.04
CA PHE A 89 -1.55 -5.55 6.03
C PHE A 89 -2.34 -6.72 6.65
N SER A 90 -1.69 -7.55 7.47
CA SER A 90 -2.34 -8.71 8.10
C SER A 90 -3.49 -8.30 9.02
N ALA A 91 -3.29 -7.28 9.86
CA ALA A 91 -4.32 -6.73 10.73
C ALA A 91 -5.50 -6.18 9.92
N SER A 92 -5.22 -5.44 8.84
CA SER A 92 -6.28 -4.90 7.98
C SER A 92 -7.13 -6.01 7.34
N ILE A 93 -6.50 -7.11 6.88
CA ILE A 93 -7.23 -8.27 6.35
C ILE A 93 -8.07 -8.93 7.43
N LEU A 94 -7.52 -9.16 8.62
CA LEU A 94 -8.25 -9.79 9.72
C LEU A 94 -9.49 -8.98 10.10
N ILE A 95 -9.35 -7.65 10.23
CA ILE A 95 -10.48 -6.79 10.57
C ILE A 95 -11.49 -6.76 9.42
N LEU A 96 -11.04 -6.73 8.16
CA LEU A 96 -11.93 -6.78 7.00
C LEU A 96 -12.76 -8.06 6.98
N LEU A 97 -12.13 -9.21 7.19
CA LEU A 97 -12.80 -10.51 7.27
C LEU A 97 -13.79 -10.56 8.44
N TRP A 98 -13.40 -10.02 9.60
CA TRP A 98 -14.27 -9.94 10.77
C TRP A 98 -15.50 -9.07 10.52
N LEU A 99 -15.32 -7.84 10.02
CA LEU A 99 -16.43 -6.94 9.68
C LEU A 99 -17.35 -7.53 8.61
N LYS A 100 -16.77 -8.16 7.58
CA LYS A 100 -17.54 -8.82 6.52
C LYS A 100 -18.35 -10.00 7.04
N THR A 101 -17.83 -10.75 8.01
CA THR A 101 -18.54 -11.85 8.66
C THR A 101 -19.68 -11.32 9.53
N ARG A 102 -19.46 -10.22 10.27
CA ARG A 102 -20.49 -9.60 11.12
C ARG A 102 -21.59 -8.92 10.31
N SER A 103 -21.26 -8.29 9.19
CA SER A 103 -22.24 -7.65 8.30
C SER A 103 -23.16 -8.62 7.55
N ARG A 104 -22.81 -9.91 7.50
CA ARG A 104 -23.61 -10.97 6.84
C ARG A 104 -24.57 -11.69 7.78
N ARG A 105 -24.43 -11.51 9.10
CA ARG A 105 -25.36 -12.01 10.11
C ARG A 105 -26.32 -10.90 10.49
#